data_AF-A0A6A3UDF8-F1
#
_entry.id   AF-A0A6A3UDF8-F1
#
_cell.length_a   1.000
_cell.length_b   1.000
_cell.length_c   1.000
_cell.angle_alpha   90.00
_cell.angle_beta   90.00
_cell.angle_gamma   90.00
#
_symmetry.space_group_name_H-M   'P 1'
#
loop_
_entity.id
_entity.type
_entity.pdbx_description
1 polymer ?
#
loop_
_entity_poly.entity_id
_entity_poly.type
_entity_poly.pdbx_seq_one_letter_code
_entity_poly.pdbx_strand_id
1 'polypeptide(L)'
;MDVLAQDAAALKKMRVDGWNLDPSSHPVRTEPYPGLFNGDYSPTDAVLARSESPLKLFFFFMPPKLWIKIASESNRYYNQHLNERVDRMYQKKVAQDDEVTRDAVLPAETKRHKKTKAKETA
;
A
#
# COMPACT_ATOMS: atom_id res chain seq x y z
N MET A 1 -11.09 -16.89 20.27
CA MET A 1 -10.64 -17.07 18.88
C MET A 1 -9.20 -16.62 18.83
N ASP A 2 -8.26 -17.54 19.09
CA ASP A 2 -6.84 -17.22 18.95
C ASP A 2 -6.54 -16.90 17.49
N VAL A 3 -5.87 -15.78 17.28
CA VAL A 3 -5.56 -15.27 15.94
C VAL A 3 -4.56 -16.24 15.32
N LEU A 4 -4.91 -16.88 14.19
CA LEU A 4 -4.06 -17.83 13.45
C LEU A 4 -2.61 -17.34 13.24
N ALA A 5 -2.39 -16.02 13.23
CA ALA A 5 -1.07 -15.40 13.14
C ALA A 5 -0.14 -15.68 14.34
N GLN A 6 -0.68 -16.07 15.50
CA GLN A 6 0.08 -16.32 16.73
C GLN A 6 0.37 -17.81 16.96
N ASP A 7 -0.25 -18.71 16.18
CA ASP A 7 -0.04 -20.15 16.30
C ASP A 7 1.03 -20.64 15.30
N ALA A 8 2.26 -20.74 15.80
CA ALA A 8 3.41 -21.20 15.02
C ALA A 8 3.26 -22.65 14.51
N ALA A 9 2.53 -23.51 15.23
CA ALA A 9 2.28 -24.89 14.80
C ALA A 9 1.28 -24.91 13.64
N ALA A 10 0.21 -24.11 13.72
CA ALA A 10 -0.74 -23.93 12.62
C ALA A 10 -0.08 -23.35 11.37
N LEU A 11 0.80 -22.34 11.50
CA LEU A 11 1.55 -21.78 10.38
C LEU A 11 2.51 -22.79 9.73
N LYS A 12 3.16 -23.65 10.53
CA LYS A 12 4.04 -24.71 10.01
C LYS A 12 3.25 -25.78 9.27
N LYS A 13 2.06 -26.12 9.76
CA LYS A 13 1.14 -27.07 9.11
C LYS A 13 0.60 -26.52 7.79
N MET A 14 0.20 -25.25 7.75
CA MET A 14 -0.24 -24.54 6.54
C MET A 14 0.84 -24.49 5.44
N ARG A 15 2.13 -24.50 5.79
CA ARG A 15 3.22 -24.59 4.80
C ARG A 15 3.20 -25.92 4.04
N VAL A 16 2.79 -27.00 4.69
CA VAL A 16 2.77 -28.36 4.12
C VAL A 16 1.43 -28.64 3.45
N ASP A 17 0.33 -28.34 4.14
CA ASP A 17 -1.03 -28.59 3.67
C ASP A 17 -1.51 -27.53 2.67
N GLY A 18 -0.75 -26.43 2.53
CA GLY A 18 -1.12 -25.27 1.72
C GLY A 18 -2.27 -24.47 2.33
N TRP A 19 -2.86 -23.60 1.52
CA TRP A 19 -4.16 -23.03 1.85
C TRP A 19 -5.20 -24.13 1.63
N ASN A 20 -5.75 -24.69 2.70
CA ASN A 20 -6.95 -25.51 2.61
C ASN A 20 -8.10 -24.60 2.16
N LEU A 21 -8.26 -24.42 0.85
CA LEU A 21 -9.47 -23.82 0.30
C LEU A 21 -10.59 -24.81 0.56
N ASP A 22 -11.42 -24.51 1.56
CA ASP A 22 -12.67 -25.22 1.77
C ASP A 22 -13.54 -25.03 0.51
N PRO A 23 -13.84 -26.10 -0.25
CA PRO A 23 -14.64 -26.01 -1.47
C PRO A 23 -16.06 -25.47 -1.23
N SER A 24 -16.55 -25.53 0.01
CA SER A 24 -17.84 -24.94 0.39
C SER A 24 -17.79 -23.42 0.50
N SER A 25 -16.63 -22.86 0.87
CA SER A 25 -16.37 -21.41 0.95
C SER A 25 -15.90 -20.81 -0.37
N HIS A 26 -15.20 -21.60 -1.18
CA HIS A 26 -14.67 -21.22 -2.48
C HIS A 26 -15.07 -22.29 -3.50
N PRO A 27 -16.23 -22.14 -4.17
CA PRO A 27 -16.65 -23.11 -5.15
C PRO A 27 -15.58 -23.22 -6.25
N VAL A 28 -15.11 -24.44 -6.48
CA VAL A 28 -14.22 -24.74 -7.60
C VAL A 28 -15.00 -24.43 -8.88
N ARG A 29 -14.66 -23.35 -9.57
CA ARG A 29 -15.32 -22.99 -10.83
C ARG A 29 -15.00 -24.08 -11.86
N THR A 30 -16.03 -24.74 -12.35
CA THR A 30 -15.93 -25.71 -13.44
C THR A 30 -15.70 -25.02 -14.78
N GLU A 31 -16.16 -23.77 -14.91
CA GLU A 31 -16.03 -22.98 -16.13
C GLU A 31 -14.84 -22.00 -16.06
N PRO A 32 -14.08 -21.86 -17.16
CA PRO A 32 -13.01 -20.88 -17.24
C PRO A 32 -13.55 -19.45 -17.03
N TYR A 33 -12.67 -18.53 -16.61
CA TYR A 33 -13.06 -17.13 -16.48
C TYR A 33 -13.33 -16.53 -17.88
N PRO A 34 -14.50 -15.90 -18.10
CA PRO A 34 -14.77 -15.26 -19.37
C PRO A 34 -13.75 -14.13 -19.60
N GLY A 35 -13.17 -14.07 -20.80
CA GLY A 35 -12.14 -13.09 -21.15
C GLY A 35 -10.73 -13.44 -20.67
N LEU A 36 -10.49 -14.65 -20.16
CA LEU A 36 -9.14 -15.12 -19.89
C LEU A 36 -8.40 -15.34 -21.21
N PHE A 37 -7.17 -14.82 -21.28
CA PHE A 37 -6.32 -14.98 -22.45
C PHE A 37 -6.03 -16.47 -22.68
N ASN A 38 -6.38 -16.98 -23.86
CA ASN A 38 -6.29 -18.40 -24.24
C ASN A 38 -5.12 -18.71 -25.19
N GLY A 39 -4.24 -17.73 -25.43
CA GLY A 39 -3.02 -17.89 -26.22
C GLY A 39 -1.83 -18.36 -25.38
N ASP A 40 -0.73 -18.64 -26.07
CA ASP A 40 0.55 -18.98 -25.44
C ASP A 40 1.05 -17.85 -24.54
N TYR A 41 1.74 -18.20 -23.45
CA TYR A 41 2.26 -17.23 -22.50
C TYR A 41 3.22 -16.26 -23.21
N SER A 42 2.83 -14.99 -23.33
CA SER A 42 3.69 -13.96 -23.95
C SER A 42 3.31 -12.57 -23.45
N PRO A 43 4.29 -11.65 -23.33
CA PRO A 43 3.98 -10.25 -23.12
C PRO A 43 3.17 -9.70 -24.30
N THR A 44 2.22 -8.81 -24.02
CA THR A 44 1.46 -8.12 -25.07
C THR A 44 2.40 -7.33 -25.98
N ASP A 45 2.04 -7.16 -27.26
CA ASP A 45 2.79 -6.36 -28.24
C ASP A 45 3.17 -4.97 -27.71
N ALA A 46 2.28 -4.34 -26.93
CA ALA A 46 2.54 -3.04 -26.30
C ALA A 46 3.70 -3.06 -25.28
N VAL A 47 3.88 -4.18 -24.57
CA VAL A 47 4.99 -4.41 -23.63
C VAL A 47 6.26 -4.73 -24.41
N LEU A 48 6.16 -5.61 -25.43
CA LEU A 48 7.28 -5.98 -26.29
C LEU A 48 7.90 -4.76 -26.97
N ALA A 49 7.07 -3.84 -27.49
CA ALA A 49 7.54 -2.59 -28.11
C ALA A 49 8.32 -1.66 -27.16
N ARG A 50 8.21 -1.86 -25.84
CA ARG A 50 8.91 -1.06 -24.80
C ARG A 50 10.00 -1.86 -24.08
N SER A 51 10.17 -3.14 -24.41
CA SER A 51 11.05 -4.07 -23.71
C SER A 51 12.53 -3.73 -23.85
N GLU A 52 12.94 -3.10 -24.95
CA GLU A 52 14.33 -2.70 -25.21
C GLU A 52 14.86 -1.64 -24.23
N SER A 53 13.95 -0.89 -23.57
CA SER A 53 14.32 0.14 -22.61
C SER A 53 13.71 -0.17 -21.25
N PRO A 54 14.53 -0.54 -20.25
CA PRO A 54 14.05 -0.78 -18.89
C PRO A 54 13.26 0.40 -18.31
N LEU A 55 13.63 1.63 -18.68
CA LEU A 55 12.94 2.84 -18.23
C LEU A 55 11.55 3.00 -18.90
N LYS A 56 11.43 2.71 -20.20
CA LYS A 56 10.12 2.73 -20.88
C LYS A 56 9.19 1.65 -20.34
N LEU A 57 9.74 0.47 -20.06
CA LEU A 57 8.99 -0.62 -19.43
C LEU A 57 8.54 -0.25 -18.02
N PHE A 58 9.40 0.39 -17.22
CA PHE A 58 9.05 0.91 -15.90
C PHE A 58 7.87 1.89 -15.98
N PHE A 59 7.91 2.89 -16.86
CA PHE A 59 6.83 3.87 -17.00
C PHE A 59 5.57 3.31 -17.66
N PHE A 60 5.66 2.19 -18.40
CA PHE A 60 4.49 1.47 -18.89
C PHE A 60 3.64 0.93 -17.74
N PHE A 61 4.27 0.32 -16.74
CA PHE A 61 3.58 -0.20 -15.55
C PHE A 61 3.31 0.87 -14.49
N MET A 62 4.21 1.86 -14.36
CA MET A 62 4.11 2.94 -13.38
C MET A 62 4.06 4.30 -14.08
N PRO A 63 2.92 4.66 -14.68
CA PRO A 63 2.80 5.89 -15.45
C PRO A 63 2.93 7.13 -14.56
N PRO A 64 3.38 8.29 -15.09
CA PRO A 64 3.48 9.55 -14.35
C PRO A 64 2.21 9.92 -13.56
N LYS A 65 1.03 9.63 -14.12
CA LYS A 65 -0.27 9.84 -13.47
C LYS A 65 -0.43 9.07 -12.16
N LEU A 66 0.12 7.85 -12.07
CA LEU A 66 0.13 7.05 -10.84
C LEU A 66 0.87 7.80 -9.73
N TRP A 67 2.05 8.34 -10.04
CA TRP A 67 2.88 9.07 -9.07
C TRP A 67 2.22 10.37 -8.60
N ILE A 68 1.54 11.09 -9.50
CA ILE A 68 0.74 12.26 -9.14
C ILE A 68 -0.35 11.87 -8.14
N LYS A 69 -1.07 10.78 -8.42
CA LYS A 69 -2.11 10.27 -7.52
C LYS A 69 -1.53 9.86 -6.17
N ILE A 70 -0.43 9.09 -6.15
CA ILE A 70 0.27 8.68 -4.92
C ILE A 70 0.66 9.90 -4.08
N ALA A 71 1.23 10.94 -4.70
CA ALA A 71 1.57 12.17 -3.99
C ALA A 71 0.34 12.86 -3.39
N SER A 72 -0.76 12.94 -4.15
CA SER A 72 -2.01 13.54 -3.66
C SER A 72 -2.61 12.77 -2.49
N GLU A 73 -2.67 11.44 -2.59
CA GLU A 73 -3.21 10.57 -1.53
C GLU A 73 -2.29 10.54 -0.31
N SER A 74 -0.97 10.64 -0.49
CA SER A 74 -0.01 10.76 0.63
C SER A 74 -0.23 12.05 1.42
N ASN A 75 -0.43 13.17 0.72
CA ASN A 75 -0.76 14.44 1.35
C ASN A 75 -2.13 14.36 2.07
N ARG A 76 -3.13 13.72 1.44
CA ARG A 76 -4.45 13.51 2.04
C ARG A 76 -4.36 12.66 3.31
N TYR A 77 -3.65 11.55 3.25
CA TYR A 77 -3.40 10.67 4.39
C TYR A 77 -2.75 11.44 5.54
N TYR A 78 -1.72 12.24 5.26
CA TYR A 78 -1.09 13.08 6.28
C TYR A 78 -2.09 13.99 6.98
N ASN A 79 -2.93 14.72 6.21
CA ASN A 79 -3.90 15.64 6.79
C ASN A 79 -4.97 14.92 7.60
N GLN A 80 -5.45 13.75 7.14
CA GLN A 80 -6.44 12.94 7.85
C GLN A 80 -5.91 12.45 9.20
N HIS A 81 -4.64 12.05 9.27
CA HIS A 81 -4.04 11.48 10.47
C HIS A 81 -3.23 12.50 11.28
N LEU A 82 -3.31 13.79 10.94
CA LEU A 82 -2.52 14.84 11.59
C LEU A 82 -2.84 14.94 13.08
N ASN A 83 -4.13 14.96 13.44
CA ASN A 83 -4.56 15.06 14.83
C ASN A 83 -4.09 13.87 15.66
N GLU A 84 -4.35 12.64 15.21
CA GLU A 84 -3.91 11.42 15.90
C GLU A 84 -2.39 11.34 16.06
N ARG A 85 -1.66 11.85 15.07
CA ARG A 85 -0.20 11.91 15.12
C ARG A 85 0.28 12.93 16.14
N VAL A 86 -0.35 14.11 16.18
CA VAL A 86 -0.09 15.15 17.19
C VAL A 86 -0.41 14.65 18.58
N ASP A 87 -1.52 13.92 18.76
CA ASP A 87 -1.91 13.34 20.04
C ASP A 87 -0.87 12.32 20.52
N ARG A 88 -0.42 11.41 19.65
CA ARG A 88 0.66 10.47 19.95
C ARG A 88 1.97 11.18 20.32
N MET A 89 2.31 12.25 19.61
CA MET A 89 3.50 13.06 19.90
C MET A 89 3.37 13.80 21.23
N TYR A 90 2.20 14.34 21.52
CA TYR A 90 1.88 15.02 22.77
C TYR A 90 2.00 14.05 23.95
N GLN A 91 1.33 12.89 23.90
CA GLN A 91 1.40 11.88 24.95
C GLN A 91 2.84 11.42 25.23
N LYS A 92 3.64 11.23 24.17
CA LYS A 92 5.06 10.87 24.31
C LYS A 92 5.88 11.99 24.98
N LYS A 93 5.57 13.26 24.69
CA LYS A 93 6.25 14.41 25.29
C LYS A 93 5.84 14.63 26.74
N VAL A 94 4.55 14.53 27.06
CA VAL A 94 4.05 14.61 28.45
C VAL A 94 4.68 13.53 29.33
N ALA A 95 4.80 12.31 28.82
CA ALA A 95 5.49 11.24 29.54
C ALA A 95 6.98 11.51 29.80
N GLN A 96 7.56 12.50 29.13
CA GLN A 96 8.97 12.89 29.26
C GLN A 96 9.15 14.23 29.99
N ASP A 97 8.16 15.14 29.94
CA ASP A 97 8.25 16.52 30.40
C ASP A 97 6.83 17.06 30.74
N ASP A 98 6.61 17.52 31.96
CA ASP A 98 5.26 17.75 32.54
C ASP A 98 4.52 18.99 31.98
N GLU A 99 5.19 19.90 31.27
CA GLU A 99 4.61 21.20 30.84
C GLU A 99 4.39 21.37 29.32
N VAL A 100 4.49 20.30 28.52
CA VAL A 100 4.21 20.44 27.08
C VAL A 100 2.70 20.53 26.84
N THR A 101 2.25 21.55 26.10
CA THR A 101 0.85 21.69 25.64
C THR A 101 0.68 21.17 24.22
N ARG A 102 -0.46 20.54 23.91
CA ARG A 102 -0.81 20.01 22.58
C ARG A 102 -0.71 21.07 21.47
N ASP A 103 -1.13 22.30 21.77
CA ASP A 103 -1.13 23.43 20.85
C ASP A 103 0.27 23.91 20.47
N ALA A 104 1.31 23.54 21.22
CA ALA A 104 2.70 23.76 20.83
C ALA A 104 3.22 22.66 19.88
N VAL A 105 2.65 21.44 19.95
CA VAL A 105 3.07 20.28 19.16
C VAL A 105 2.50 20.33 17.74
N LEU A 106 1.24 20.72 17.58
CA LEU A 106 0.58 20.85 16.28
C LEU A 106 1.37 21.75 15.28
N PRO A 107 1.69 23.02 15.58
CA PRO A 107 2.41 23.90 14.67
C PRO A 107 3.84 23.41 14.39
N ALA A 108 4.46 22.71 15.33
CA ALA A 108 5.78 22.11 15.14
C ALA A 108 5.73 20.96 14.12
N GLU A 109 4.69 20.12 14.17
CA GLU A 109 4.50 19.02 13.23
C GLU A 109 4.10 19.50 11.83
N THR A 110 3.20 20.49 11.74
CA THR A 110 2.81 21.06 10.43
C THR A 110 3.93 21.83 9.76
N LYS A 111 4.84 22.47 10.52
CA LYS A 111 6.05 23.11 9.97
C LYS A 111 7.05 22.09 9.39
N ARG A 112 7.11 20.88 9.98
CA ARG A 112 7.99 19.81 9.51
C ARG A 112 7.47 19.16 8.23
N HIS A 113 6.16 19.09 8.05
CA HIS A 113 5.59 18.47 6.86
C HIS A 113 5.70 19.36 5.63
N LYS A 114 6.45 18.88 4.64
CA LYS A 114 6.50 19.49 3.30
C LYS A 114 5.53 18.74 2.40
N LYS A 115 4.53 19.46 1.87
CA LYS A 115 3.60 18.90 0.88
C LYS A 115 4.38 18.37 -0.32
N THR A 116 4.12 17.13 -0.72
CA THR A 116 4.71 16.57 -1.94
C THR A 116 4.06 17.27 -3.13
N LYS A 117 4.85 18.02 -3.89
CA LYS A 117 4.41 18.64 -5.14
C LYS A 117 4.57 17.64 -6.27
N ALA A 118 3.47 17.16 -6.81
CA ALA A 118 3.50 16.47 -8.09
C ALA A 118 3.48 17.52 -9.19
N LYS A 119 4.54 17.55 -10.03
CA LYS A 119 4.58 18.42 -11.21
C LYS A 119 4.09 17.60 -12.39
N GLU A 120 3.04 18.06 -13.05
CA GLU A 120 2.68 17.56 -14.37
C GLU A 120 3.74 18.08 -15.34
N THR A 121 4.58 17.18 -15.85
CA THR A 121 5.38 17.49 -17.05
C THR A 121 4.43 17.34 -18.23
N ALA A 122 4.09 18.48 -18.84
CA ALA A 122 3.36 18.56 -20.10
C ALA A 122 4.14 17.89 -21.24
#